data_AF-A0A0E9V558-F1
#
_entry.id   AF-A0A0E9V558-F1
#
_cell.length_a   1.000
_cell.length_b   1.000
_cell.length_c   1.000
_cell.angle_alpha   90.00
_cell.angle_beta   90.00
_cell.angle_gamma   90.00
#
_symmetry.space_group_name_H-M   'P 1'
#
loop_
_entity.id
_entity.type
_entity.pdbx_description
1 polymer ?
#
loop_
_entity_poly.entity_id
_entity_poly.type
_entity_poly.pdbx_seq_one_letter_code
_entity_poly.pdbx_strand_id
1 'polypeptide(L)' 'MLWGCFIGRGTGALQKIDGIMRKEDYVEILKQHLKTSARKLKLGRN' A
#
# COMPACT_ATOMS: atom_id res chain seq x y z
N MET A 1 1.82 -14.09 -1.39
CA MET A 1 0.69 -13.30 -0.83
C MET A 1 0.68 -11.93 -1.49
N LEU A 2 -0.43 -11.18 -1.44
CA LEU A 2 -0.49 -9.82 -2.01
C LEU A 2 -0.84 -8.81 -0.92
N TRP A 3 -0.19 -7.66 -0.95
CA TRP A 3 -0.61 -6.47 -0.21
C TRP A 3 -1.07 -5.41 -1.21
N GLY A 4 -2.19 -4.75 -0.94
CA GLY A 4 -2.68 -3.69 -1.80
C GLY A 4 -3.43 -2.62 -1.01
N CYS A 5 -3.36 -1.38 -1.50
CA CYS A 5 -4.11 -0.25 -0.98
C CYS A 5 -5.24 0.11 -1.95
N PHE A 6 -6.46 0.35 -1.48
CA PHE A 6 -7.59 0.73 -2.33
C PHE A 6 -8.61 1.59 -1.59
N ILE A 7 -9.42 2.32 -2.35
CA ILE A 7 -10.63 3.04 -1.90
C ILE A 7 -11.77 2.74 -2.87
N GLY A 8 -13.01 3.11 -2.53
CA GLY A 8 -14.16 2.88 -3.43
C GLY A 8 -14.01 3.48 -4.84
N ARG A 9 -13.13 4.47 -5.02
CA ARG A 9 -12.87 5.12 -6.32
C ARG A 9 -11.71 4.53 -7.12
N GLY A 10 -10.93 3.59 -6.57
CA GLY A 10 -9.81 3.00 -7.29
C GLY A 10 -8.74 2.35 -6.42
N THR A 11 -7.68 1.88 -7.08
CA THR A 11 -6.59 1.10 -6.48
C THR A 11 -5.27 1.87 -6.43
N GLY A 12 -4.58 1.73 -5.31
CA GLY A 12 -3.25 2.26 -5.00
C GLY A 12 -2.15 1.34 -5.51
N ALA A 13 -1.09 1.15 -4.70
CA ALA A 13 -0.05 0.16 -4.98
C ALA A 13 -0.57 -1.26 -4.70
N LEU A 14 -0.10 -2.22 -5.51
CA LEU A 14 -0.27 -3.65 -5.30
C LEU A 14 1.12 -4.29 -5.33
N GLN A 15 1.48 -4.95 -4.24
CA GLN A 15 2.81 -5.52 -4.04
C GLN A 15 2.70 -7.02 -3.82
N LYS A 16 3.53 -7.76 -4.54
CA LYS A 16 3.72 -9.19 -4.30
C LYS A 16 4.61 -9.38 -3.06
N ILE A 17 4.16 -10.24 -2.17
CA ILE A 17 4.88 -10.65 -0.97
C ILE A 17 5.37 -12.07 -1.17
N ASP A 18 6.68 -12.23 -1.11
CA ASP A 18 7.36 -13.52 -1.18
C ASP A 18 7.39 -14.14 0.22
N GLY A 19 6.82 -15.35 0.35
CA GLY A 19 6.71 -16.04 1.64
C GLY A 19 5.60 -15.51 2.56
N ILE A 20 5.80 -15.72 3.87
CA ILE A 20 4.90 -15.27 4.95
C ILE A 20 5.32 -13.87 5.38
N MET A 21 4.40 -12.91 5.31
CA MET A 21 4.65 -11.54 5.78
C MET A 21 4.85 -11.52 7.29
N ARG A 22 5.99 -11.00 7.74
CA ARG A 22 6.23 -10.67 9.14
C ARG A 22 5.79 -9.24 9.42
N LYS A 23 5.72 -8.90 10.71
CA LYS A 23 5.34 -7.56 11.16
C LYS A 23 6.29 -6.50 10.60
N GLU A 24 7.59 -6.81 10.59
CA GLU A 24 8.65 -5.91 10.12
C GLU A 24 8.48 -5.64 8.61
N ASP A 25 8.20 -6.67 7.82
CA ASP A 25 7.94 -6.55 6.39
C ASP A 25 6.73 -5.65 6.13
N TYR A 26 5.66 -5.81 6.91
CA TYR A 26 4.47 -4.97 6.81
C TYR A 26 4.78 -3.49 7.10
N VAL A 27 5.58 -3.21 8.13
CA VAL A 27 6.01 -1.85 8.45
C VAL A 27 6.83 -1.24 7.31
N GLU A 28 7.74 -2.00 6.69
CA GLU A 28 8.51 -1.54 5.54
C GLU A 28 7.62 -1.26 4.31
N ILE A 29 6.66 -2.13 4.03
CA ILE A 29 5.69 -1.94 2.95
C ILE A 29 4.87 -0.66 3.15
N LEU A 30 4.44 -0.39 4.39
CA LEU A 30 3.73 0.85 4.71
C LEU A 30 4.63 2.08 4.51
N LYS A 31 5.88 2.05 4.99
CA LYS A 31 6.82 3.17 4.79
C LYS A 31 7.04 3.47 3.31
N GLN A 32 7.18 2.43 2.48
CA GLN A 32 7.49 2.56 1.06
C GLN A 32 6.29 2.95 0.21
N HIS A 33 5.12 2.32 0.43
CA HIS A 33 4.01 2.39 -0.52
C HIS A 33 2.79 3.17 -0.04
N LEU A 34 2.65 3.46 1.26
CA LEU A 34 1.44 4.11 1.78
C LEU A 34 1.28 5.55 1.26
N LYS A 35 2.33 6.38 1.38
CA LYS A 35 2.29 7.78 0.91
C LYS A 35 2.07 7.87 -0.60
N THR A 36 2.75 7.01 -1.36
CA THR A 36 2.63 6.94 -2.82
C THR A 36 1.23 6.49 -3.24
N SER A 37 0.65 5.51 -2.53
CA SER A 37 -0.72 5.05 -2.77
C SER A 37 -1.74 6.15 -2.45
N ALA A 38 -1.60 6.85 -1.31
CA ALA A 38 -2.47 7.96 -0.96
C ALA A 38 -2.44 9.08 -2.01
N ARG A 39 -1.26 9.43 -2.53
CA ARG A 39 -1.11 10.40 -3.62
C ARG A 39 -1.79 9.93 -4.91
N LYS A 40 -1.59 8.67 -5.30
CA LYS A 40 -2.23 8.06 -6.49
C LYS A 40 -3.75 8.07 -6.36
N LEU A 41 -4.25 7.79 -5.16
CA LEU A 41 -5.66 7.80 -4.82
C LEU A 41 -6.23 9.20 -4.56
N LYS A 42 -5.41 10.24 -4.70
CA LYS A 42 -5.77 11.66 -4.47
C LYS A 42 -6.37 11.92 -3.08
N LEU A 43 -5.92 11.17 -2.07
CA LEU A 43 -6.33 11.35 -0.68
C LEU A 43 -5.55 12.51 -0.05
N GLY A 44 -6.22 13.37 0.72
CA GLY A 44 -5.57 14.46 1.47
C GLY A 44 -5.23 15.71 0.66
N ARG A 45 -5.80 15.88 -0.54
CA ARG A 45 -5.85 17.18 -1.22
C ARG A 45 -7.19 17.84 -0.87
N ASN A 46 -7.14 18.85 -0.01
CA ASN A 46 -8.16 19.89 0.06
C ASN A 46 -7.91 20.90 -1.07
#